data_AF-A0A816F2R3-F1
#
_entry.id   AF-A0A816F2R3-F1
#
_cell.length_a   1.000
_cell.length_b   1.000
_cell.length_c   1.000
_cell.angle_alpha   90.00
_cell.angle_beta   90.00
_cell.angle_gamma   90.00
#
_symmetry.space_group_name_H-M   'P 1'
#
loop_
_entity.id
_entity.type
_entity.pdbx_description
1 polymer ?
#
loop_
_entity_poly.entity_id
_entity_poly.type
_entity_poly.pdbx_seq_one_letter_code
_entity_poly.pdbx_strand_id
1 'polypeptide(L)'
;MIAIFSACIVRTVEKIEYVPSHIKFSQLVRNYPSTLHCPCSKFGITYDTFVTIQVNFHQVCSSQYIQQTWIDSIFNQQNMLSLSSDDFRRTLSFFWQVIAGFCMMSNRTWIDTVTSFDASRILSPRATAEEVVRNQVQADLNNYIILAQATFAHSLLAIRRTTSANQIISALATNFYLHYLPTDLDSSESPKMSPRIFNNCSCLNIAGCPHPATFNDNYNHIVTIPGLIDDCLIIDGTLSSTLECYYNQTCLSLLHPSLTIDVELLINTSNKYFMVNSTMQMLLDKIMIDEMISDIRFDLYYSQCNPAYCSYSYTRRLDVLFIITTIIGIFGGLSFALRFIAPFIVAIVLRWKNRRVFEDNVEHVMPTQQHQCKLKLPF
;
A
#
# COMPACT_ATOMS: atom_id res chain seq x y z
N MET A 1 3.64 -18.65 56.12
CA MET A 1 4.23 -18.69 54.77
C MET A 1 3.21 -19.06 53.69
N ILE A 2 2.67 -20.29 53.62
CA ILE A 2 1.84 -20.77 52.49
C ILE A 2 0.76 -19.78 52.02
N ALA A 3 -0.05 -19.23 52.95
CA ALA A 3 -1.11 -18.26 52.63
C ALA A 3 -0.63 -16.95 51.96
N ILE A 4 0.62 -16.53 52.21
CA ILE A 4 1.24 -15.36 51.58
C ILE A 4 1.68 -15.73 50.15
N PHE A 5 2.24 -16.93 49.96
CA PHE A 5 2.61 -17.44 48.64
C PHE A 5 1.39 -17.51 47.71
N SER A 6 0.23 -17.96 48.20
CA SER A 6 -1.01 -17.99 47.42
C SER A 6 -1.51 -16.61 46.98
N ALA A 7 -1.22 -15.53 47.72
CA ALA A 7 -1.61 -14.17 47.33
C ALA A 7 -0.82 -13.65 46.10
N CYS A 8 0.39 -14.18 45.87
CA CYS A 8 1.22 -13.85 44.71
C CYS A 8 0.92 -14.69 43.46
N ILE A 9 0.02 -15.68 43.53
CA ILE A 9 -0.35 -16.52 42.37
C ILE A 9 -1.22 -15.71 41.41
N VAL A 10 -0.57 -15.15 40.39
CA VAL A 10 -1.25 -14.64 39.19
C VAL A 10 -1.80 -15.82 38.40
N ARG A 11 -3.08 -15.76 38.03
CA ARG A 11 -3.70 -16.73 37.11
C ARG A 11 -4.01 -16.05 35.78
N THR A 12 -3.59 -16.70 34.69
CA THR A 12 -4.07 -16.38 33.35
C THR A 12 -5.50 -16.90 33.21
N VAL A 13 -6.42 -16.04 32.83
CA VAL A 13 -7.82 -16.39 32.52
C VAL A 13 -8.04 -16.14 31.04
N GLU A 14 -8.45 -17.15 30.30
CA GLU A 14 -8.94 -17.00 28.93
C GLU A 14 -10.42 -16.63 28.93
N LYS A 15 -10.82 -15.74 28.02
CA LYS A 15 -12.20 -15.40 27.73
C LYS A 15 -12.43 -15.41 26.22
N ILE A 16 -13.61 -15.90 25.82
CA ILE A 16 -14.09 -15.91 24.43
C ILE A 16 -15.19 -14.84 24.29
N GLU A 17 -15.16 -14.11 23.19
CA GLU A 17 -16.21 -13.20 22.72
C GLU A 17 -16.71 -13.72 21.35
N TYR A 18 -18.00 -14.03 21.22
CA TYR A 18 -18.58 -14.58 19.99
C TYR A 18 -19.08 -13.47 19.07
N VAL A 19 -18.87 -13.63 17.75
CA VAL A 19 -19.24 -12.70 16.67
C VAL A 19 -19.04 -11.21 17.05
N PRO A 20 -17.82 -10.79 17.47
CA PRO A 20 -17.58 -9.42 17.89
C PRO A 20 -17.70 -8.44 16.72
N SER A 21 -18.23 -7.24 16.98
CA SER A 21 -18.24 -6.14 16.00
C SER A 21 -16.85 -5.52 15.83
N HIS A 22 -16.61 -4.79 14.73
CA HIS A 22 -15.34 -4.09 14.50
C HIS A 22 -14.99 -3.13 15.67
N ILE A 23 -15.99 -2.44 16.25
CA ILE A 23 -15.81 -1.58 17.43
C ILE A 23 -15.32 -2.39 18.63
N LYS A 24 -15.93 -3.56 18.86
CA LYS A 24 -15.57 -4.46 19.97
C LYS A 24 -14.17 -5.05 19.76
N PHE A 25 -13.82 -5.43 18.52
CA PHE A 25 -12.48 -5.85 18.17
C PHE A 25 -11.45 -4.76 18.43
N SER A 26 -11.66 -3.52 17.96
CA SER A 26 -10.75 -2.40 18.22
C SER A 26 -10.65 -2.04 19.71
N GLN A 27 -11.63 -2.37 20.56
CA GLN A 27 -11.47 -2.33 22.02
C GLN A 27 -10.58 -3.48 22.54
N LEU A 28 -10.80 -4.72 22.08
CA LEU A 28 -10.01 -5.89 22.48
C LEU A 28 -8.54 -5.76 22.05
N VAL A 29 -8.26 -5.24 20.85
CA VAL A 29 -6.89 -4.99 20.35
C VAL A 29 -6.15 -4.02 21.27
N ARG A 30 -6.79 -2.93 21.71
CA ARG A 30 -6.18 -1.95 22.63
C ARG A 30 -5.96 -2.51 24.04
N ASN A 31 -6.85 -3.38 24.51
CA ASN A 31 -6.79 -3.91 25.88
C ASN A 31 -5.91 -5.16 26.03
N TYR A 32 -5.80 -5.99 24.99
CA TYR A 32 -5.16 -7.32 25.02
C TYR A 32 -4.29 -7.61 23.78
N PRO A 33 -3.44 -6.68 23.30
CA PRO A 33 -2.77 -6.77 21.99
C PRO A 33 -1.89 -8.01 21.81
N SER A 34 -1.29 -8.51 22.89
CA SER A 34 -0.36 -9.66 22.87
C SER A 34 -1.03 -11.02 23.06
N THR A 35 -2.32 -11.06 23.43
CA THR A 35 -3.04 -12.32 23.75
C THR A 35 -4.34 -12.50 22.97
N LEU A 36 -4.79 -11.50 22.20
CA LEU A 36 -5.97 -11.58 21.36
C LEU A 36 -5.76 -12.50 20.15
N HIS A 37 -6.69 -13.43 19.95
CA HIS A 37 -6.74 -14.33 18.81
C HIS A 37 -8.15 -14.37 18.21
N CYS A 38 -8.29 -13.82 17.01
CA CYS A 38 -9.55 -13.78 16.25
C CYS A 38 -9.31 -14.41 14.87
N PRO A 39 -9.60 -15.70 14.63
CA PRO A 39 -9.44 -16.31 13.31
C PRO A 39 -10.42 -15.71 12.28
N CYS A 40 -9.94 -15.34 11.09
CA CYS A 40 -10.83 -14.92 9.99
C CYS A 40 -11.49 -16.13 9.31
N SER A 41 -12.70 -15.93 8.79
CA SER A 41 -13.39 -16.89 7.90
C SER A 41 -12.74 -17.02 6.51
N LYS A 42 -12.02 -15.98 6.06
CA LYS A 42 -11.25 -15.94 4.81
C LYS A 42 -9.77 -15.72 5.13
N PHE A 43 -8.87 -16.43 4.43
CA PHE A 43 -7.42 -16.23 4.55
C PHE A 43 -6.91 -15.02 3.76
N GLY A 44 -7.60 -14.65 2.68
CA GLY A 44 -7.24 -13.51 1.82
C GLY A 44 -8.47 -12.69 1.43
N ILE A 45 -8.36 -11.38 1.52
CA ILE A 45 -9.41 -10.40 1.22
C ILE A 45 -8.87 -9.50 0.10
N THR A 46 -9.64 -9.33 -0.98
CA THR A 46 -9.26 -8.45 -2.11
C THR A 46 -9.44 -6.98 -1.73
N TYR A 47 -8.55 -6.11 -2.24
CA TYR A 47 -8.56 -4.70 -1.85
C TYR A 47 -9.81 -3.95 -2.36
N ASP A 48 -10.38 -4.35 -3.50
CA ASP A 48 -11.66 -3.85 -4.05
C ASP A 48 -12.82 -3.82 -3.03
N THR A 49 -12.85 -4.78 -2.09
CA THR A 49 -13.94 -4.90 -1.11
C THR A 49 -13.88 -3.90 0.04
N PHE A 50 -12.79 -3.13 0.20
CA PHE A 50 -12.63 -2.21 1.32
C PHE A 50 -11.69 -1.00 1.09
N VAL A 51 -11.07 -0.87 -0.08
CA VAL A 51 -10.26 0.28 -0.49
C VAL A 51 -10.96 0.95 -1.66
N THR A 52 -10.95 2.28 -1.69
CA THR A 52 -11.43 3.07 -2.84
C THR A 52 -10.39 4.11 -3.17
N ILE A 53 -9.97 4.19 -4.44
CA ILE A 53 -8.94 5.11 -4.90
C ILE A 53 -9.53 6.13 -5.86
N GLN A 54 -9.24 7.40 -5.64
CA GLN A 54 -9.55 8.51 -6.54
C GLN A 54 -8.24 9.14 -7.03
N VAL A 55 -8.24 9.61 -8.28
CA VAL A 55 -7.08 10.20 -8.93
C VAL A 55 -7.47 11.49 -9.65
N ASN A 56 -6.64 12.51 -9.53
CA ASN A 56 -6.71 13.76 -10.27
C ASN A 56 -5.45 13.85 -11.14
N PHE A 57 -5.60 13.71 -12.45
CA PHE A 57 -4.51 13.99 -13.40
C PHE A 57 -4.27 15.49 -13.51
N HIS A 58 -3.03 15.88 -13.80
CA HIS A 58 -2.65 17.27 -14.09
C HIS A 58 -3.57 17.87 -15.17
N GLN A 59 -4.03 19.11 -14.96
CA GLN A 59 -5.10 19.77 -15.73
C GLN A 59 -4.93 19.74 -17.26
N VAL A 60 -3.70 19.64 -17.76
CA VAL A 60 -3.43 19.49 -19.21
C VAL A 60 -4.17 18.28 -19.81
N CYS A 61 -4.35 17.20 -19.03
CA CYS A 61 -5.01 15.96 -19.45
C CYS A 61 -6.54 16.03 -19.47
N SER A 62 -7.15 17.16 -19.07
CA SER A 62 -8.56 17.47 -19.27
C SER A 62 -8.79 18.73 -20.12
N SER A 63 -7.71 19.45 -20.47
CA SER A 63 -7.76 20.70 -21.24
C SER A 63 -8.12 20.49 -22.72
N GLN A 64 -8.52 21.58 -23.40
CA GLN A 64 -8.71 21.58 -24.85
C GLN A 64 -7.45 21.21 -25.65
N TYR A 65 -6.26 21.49 -25.10
CA TYR A 65 -5.00 21.41 -25.84
C TYR A 65 -4.60 19.98 -26.26
N ILE A 66 -5.13 18.97 -25.59
CA ILE A 66 -4.94 17.55 -25.95
C ILE A 66 -6.03 17.00 -26.88
N GLN A 67 -7.04 17.81 -27.24
CA GLN A 67 -8.13 17.38 -28.12
C GLN A 67 -7.70 17.42 -29.58
N GLN A 68 -8.15 16.45 -30.38
CA GLN A 68 -7.80 16.37 -31.80
C GLN A 68 -8.24 17.62 -32.57
N THR A 69 -9.37 18.22 -32.20
CA THR A 69 -9.88 19.50 -32.75
C THR A 69 -8.89 20.65 -32.60
N TRP A 70 -8.21 20.75 -31.45
CA TRP A 70 -7.15 21.74 -31.23
C TRP A 70 -5.92 21.41 -32.07
N ILE A 71 -5.44 20.17 -31.99
CA ILE A 71 -4.25 19.67 -32.71
C ILE A 71 -4.38 19.90 -34.23
N ASP A 72 -5.55 19.58 -34.80
CA ASP A 72 -5.87 19.78 -36.21
C ASP A 72 -5.95 21.27 -36.56
N SER A 73 -6.46 22.12 -35.66
CA SER A 73 -6.49 23.58 -35.87
C SER A 73 -5.07 24.15 -35.95
N ILE A 74 -4.15 23.70 -35.08
CA ILE A 74 -2.73 24.06 -35.15
C ILE A 74 -2.10 23.55 -36.44
N PHE A 75 -2.36 22.29 -36.81
CA PHE A 75 -1.82 21.70 -38.04
C PHE A 75 -2.31 22.41 -39.31
N ASN A 76 -3.57 22.84 -39.35
CA ASN A 76 -4.09 23.63 -40.47
C ASN A 76 -3.45 25.04 -40.52
N GLN A 77 -3.26 25.70 -39.38
CA GLN A 77 -2.56 26.99 -39.31
C GLN A 77 -1.09 26.87 -39.77
N GLN A 78 -0.39 25.80 -39.39
CA GLN A 78 0.97 25.50 -39.84
C GLN A 78 1.07 25.45 -41.38
N ASN A 79 0.17 24.71 -42.03
CA ASN A 79 0.21 24.51 -43.47
C ASN A 79 -0.16 25.76 -44.29
N MET A 80 -0.78 26.77 -43.68
CA MET A 80 -1.04 28.07 -44.32
C MET A 80 0.13 29.04 -44.23
N LEU A 81 1.16 28.75 -43.43
CA LEU A 81 2.27 29.65 -43.16
C LEU A 81 3.57 29.14 -43.80
N SER A 82 4.29 30.03 -44.51
CA SER A 82 5.61 29.74 -45.09
C SER A 82 6.72 29.81 -44.03
N LEU A 83 6.65 28.91 -43.05
CA LEU A 83 7.53 28.87 -41.89
C LEU A 83 8.93 28.34 -42.26
N SER A 84 9.98 29.00 -41.77
CA SER A 84 11.38 28.56 -41.89
C SER A 84 11.61 27.22 -41.19
N SER A 85 12.64 26.46 -41.59
CA SER A 85 12.90 25.11 -41.07
C SER A 85 12.89 25.00 -39.55
N ASP A 86 13.42 26.05 -38.89
CA ASP A 86 13.76 26.10 -37.47
C ASP A 86 12.70 26.87 -36.65
N ASP A 87 11.53 27.17 -37.24
CA ASP A 87 10.42 27.83 -36.54
C ASP A 87 9.58 26.79 -35.78
N PHE A 88 9.54 26.90 -34.45
CA PHE A 88 8.86 25.94 -33.56
C PHE A 88 7.38 25.76 -33.89
N ARG A 89 6.72 26.75 -34.50
CA ARG A 89 5.31 26.61 -34.88
C ARG A 89 5.12 25.42 -35.81
N ARG A 90 6.13 24.96 -36.57
CA ARG A 90 6.09 23.76 -37.43
C ARG A 90 5.99 22.43 -36.66
N THR A 91 6.51 22.35 -35.44
CA THR A 91 6.45 21.14 -34.59
C THR A 91 5.33 21.19 -33.56
N LEU A 92 4.72 22.35 -33.34
CA LEU A 92 3.74 22.65 -32.29
C LEU A 92 2.49 21.73 -32.24
N SER A 93 1.93 21.33 -33.39
CA SER A 93 0.85 20.34 -33.45
C SER A 93 1.29 18.98 -32.90
N PHE A 94 2.52 18.57 -33.19
CA PHE A 94 3.12 17.31 -32.74
C PHE A 94 3.56 17.35 -31.27
N PHE A 95 4.00 18.50 -30.75
CA PHE A 95 4.16 18.74 -29.31
C PHE A 95 2.86 18.40 -28.56
N TRP A 96 1.72 18.90 -29.05
CA TRP A 96 0.42 18.59 -28.45
C TRP A 96 -0.02 17.13 -28.65
N GLN A 97 0.29 16.49 -29.78
CA GLN A 97 0.10 15.04 -29.96
C GLN A 97 0.92 14.21 -28.95
N VAL A 98 2.16 14.61 -28.65
CA VAL A 98 3.00 13.92 -27.64
C VAL A 98 2.37 14.06 -26.24
N ILE A 99 1.91 15.25 -25.86
CA ILE A 99 1.24 15.45 -24.55
C ILE A 99 -0.09 14.68 -24.47
N ALA A 100 -0.90 14.70 -25.53
CA ALA A 100 -2.13 13.91 -25.60
C ALA A 100 -1.83 12.40 -25.49
N GLY A 101 -0.77 11.93 -26.15
CA GLY A 101 -0.26 10.56 -26.05
C GLY A 101 0.21 10.21 -24.63
N PHE A 102 0.93 11.11 -23.95
CA PHE A 102 1.31 10.94 -22.55
C PHE A 102 0.09 10.82 -21.64
N CYS A 103 -0.87 11.76 -21.71
CA CYS A 103 -2.12 11.71 -20.94
C CYS A 103 -2.91 10.41 -21.19
N MET A 104 -3.04 9.98 -22.45
CA MET A 104 -3.74 8.74 -22.81
C MET A 104 -3.03 7.50 -22.24
N MET A 105 -1.71 7.42 -22.38
CA MET A 105 -0.93 6.28 -21.90
C MET A 105 -0.88 6.24 -20.37
N SER A 106 -0.71 7.38 -19.71
CA SER A 106 -0.75 7.49 -18.25
C SER A 106 -2.10 7.07 -17.67
N ASN A 107 -3.22 7.46 -18.30
CA ASN A 107 -4.55 7.00 -17.88
C ASN A 107 -4.71 5.48 -18.02
N ARG A 108 -4.24 4.88 -19.13
CA ARG A 108 -4.22 3.42 -19.29
C ARG A 108 -3.37 2.73 -18.22
N THR A 109 -2.12 3.18 -18.05
CA THR A 109 -1.21 2.66 -17.03
C THR A 109 -1.82 2.75 -15.63
N TRP A 110 -2.54 3.83 -15.31
CA TRP A 110 -3.27 3.95 -14.05
C TRP A 110 -4.42 2.93 -13.92
N ILE A 111 -5.27 2.78 -14.94
CA ILE A 111 -6.37 1.80 -14.96
C ILE A 111 -5.82 0.38 -14.79
N ASP A 112 -4.74 0.02 -15.50
CA ASP A 112 -4.09 -1.29 -15.39
C ASP A 112 -3.48 -1.51 -13.99
N THR A 113 -2.91 -0.45 -13.39
CA THR A 113 -2.34 -0.46 -12.03
C THR A 113 -3.42 -0.67 -10.97
N VAL A 114 -4.52 0.09 -11.02
CA VAL A 114 -5.64 -0.06 -10.08
C VAL A 114 -6.31 -1.42 -10.24
N THR A 115 -6.59 -1.87 -11.47
CA THR A 115 -7.16 -3.20 -11.74
C THR A 115 -6.28 -4.32 -11.15
N SER A 116 -4.96 -4.18 -11.25
CA SER A 116 -4.00 -5.14 -10.69
C SER A 116 -3.91 -5.10 -9.16
N PHE A 117 -4.06 -3.91 -8.56
CA PHE A 117 -4.10 -3.72 -7.12
C PHE A 117 -5.41 -4.24 -6.50
N ASP A 118 -6.56 -3.89 -7.08
CA ASP A 118 -7.90 -4.26 -6.63
C ASP A 118 -8.09 -5.79 -6.59
N ALA A 119 -7.57 -6.49 -7.60
CA ALA A 119 -7.55 -7.95 -7.69
C ALA A 119 -6.53 -8.62 -6.72
N SER A 120 -5.56 -7.86 -6.21
CA SER A 120 -4.60 -8.33 -5.22
C SER A 120 -5.20 -8.39 -3.81
N ARG A 121 -4.48 -8.97 -2.84
CA ARG A 121 -5.06 -9.40 -1.56
C ARG A 121 -4.18 -9.14 -0.35
N ILE A 122 -4.78 -8.58 0.70
CA ILE A 122 -4.23 -8.71 2.06
C ILE A 122 -4.44 -10.17 2.52
N LEU A 123 -3.33 -10.83 2.90
CA LEU A 123 -3.33 -12.21 3.39
C LEU A 123 -3.14 -12.20 4.91
N SER A 124 -4.15 -12.68 5.64
CA SER A 124 -4.04 -12.88 7.09
C SER A 124 -5.01 -13.95 7.59
N PRO A 125 -4.55 -14.95 8.36
CA PRO A 125 -5.43 -15.94 8.98
C PRO A 125 -6.22 -15.37 10.19
N ARG A 126 -6.02 -14.10 10.56
CA ARG A 126 -6.55 -13.48 11.77
C ARG A 126 -7.04 -12.06 11.51
N ALA A 127 -8.06 -11.62 12.23
CA ALA A 127 -8.50 -10.23 12.19
C ALA A 127 -7.33 -9.32 12.57
N THR A 128 -6.94 -8.43 11.66
CA THR A 128 -5.74 -7.61 11.77
C THR A 128 -6.11 -6.21 12.25
N ALA A 129 -5.23 -5.57 13.04
CA ALA A 129 -5.50 -4.24 13.60
C ALA A 129 -5.56 -3.17 12.50
N GLU A 130 -6.43 -2.18 12.65
CA GLU A 130 -6.71 -1.16 11.61
C GLU A 130 -5.47 -0.45 11.11
N GLU A 131 -4.58 -0.02 12.01
CA GLU A 131 -3.31 0.63 11.66
C GLU A 131 -2.42 -0.26 10.78
N VAL A 132 -2.34 -1.56 11.09
CA VAL A 132 -1.56 -2.53 10.31
C VAL A 132 -2.20 -2.75 8.93
N VAL A 133 -3.54 -2.81 8.84
CA VAL A 133 -4.26 -2.90 7.57
C VAL A 133 -4.01 -1.65 6.71
N ARG A 134 -4.14 -0.45 7.28
CA ARG A 134 -3.88 0.83 6.58
C ARG A 134 -2.43 0.92 6.09
N ASN A 135 -1.46 0.56 6.94
CA ASN A 135 -0.04 0.58 6.59
C ASN A 135 0.30 -0.44 5.50
N GLN A 136 -0.30 -1.65 5.53
CA GLN A 136 -0.09 -2.65 4.48
C GLN A 136 -0.73 -2.21 3.15
N VAL A 137 -1.99 -1.74 3.16
CA VAL A 137 -2.67 -1.19 1.97
C VAL A 137 -1.81 -0.12 1.32
N GLN A 138 -1.31 0.86 2.09
CA GLN A 138 -0.52 1.95 1.56
C GLN A 138 0.85 1.47 1.03
N ALA A 139 1.49 0.51 1.70
CA ALA A 139 2.75 -0.06 1.23
C ALA A 139 2.58 -0.82 -0.09
N ASP A 140 1.59 -1.70 -0.19
CA ASP A 140 1.30 -2.47 -1.40
C ASP A 140 0.91 -1.54 -2.56
N LEU A 141 0.03 -0.58 -2.32
CA LEU A 141 -0.40 0.41 -3.30
C LEU A 141 0.76 1.30 -3.79
N ASN A 142 1.64 1.74 -2.88
CA ASN A 142 2.86 2.47 -3.26
C ASN A 142 3.79 1.60 -4.14
N ASN A 143 3.93 0.31 -3.87
CA ASN A 143 4.74 -0.60 -4.68
C ASN A 143 4.19 -0.71 -6.12
N TYR A 144 2.87 -0.83 -6.28
CA TYR A 144 2.21 -0.81 -7.60
C TYR A 144 2.47 0.50 -8.35
N ILE A 145 2.36 1.65 -7.68
CA ILE A 145 2.60 2.98 -8.27
C ILE A 145 4.06 3.18 -8.69
N ILE A 146 5.02 2.77 -7.85
CA ILE A 146 6.46 2.87 -8.14
C ILE A 146 6.82 1.96 -9.32
N LEU A 147 6.27 0.75 -9.37
CA LEU A 147 6.45 -0.16 -10.51
C LEU A 147 5.88 0.44 -11.80
N ALA A 148 4.67 1.01 -11.76
CA ALA A 148 4.05 1.67 -12.91
C ALA A 148 4.88 2.85 -13.43
N GLN A 149 5.35 3.73 -12.54
CA GLN A 149 6.23 4.86 -12.89
C GLN A 149 7.55 4.37 -13.50
N ALA A 150 8.20 3.38 -12.89
CA ALA A 150 9.46 2.81 -13.39
C ALA A 150 9.29 2.13 -14.75
N THR A 151 8.26 1.29 -14.93
CA THR A 151 7.98 0.62 -16.21
C THR A 151 7.71 1.64 -17.32
N PHE A 152 6.89 2.66 -17.06
CA PHE A 152 6.60 3.73 -18.02
C PHE A 152 7.88 4.46 -18.45
N ALA A 153 8.70 4.89 -17.47
CA ALA A 153 9.96 5.58 -17.72
C ALA A 153 10.96 4.71 -18.50
N HIS A 154 11.06 3.42 -18.18
CA HIS A 154 11.91 2.47 -18.91
C HIS A 154 11.45 2.25 -20.36
N SER A 155 10.15 2.08 -20.61
CA SER A 155 9.60 1.97 -21.97
C SER A 155 9.88 3.22 -22.81
N LEU A 156 9.64 4.41 -22.25
CA LEU A 156 9.90 5.67 -22.93
C LEU A 156 11.40 5.89 -23.20
N LEU A 157 12.27 5.60 -22.23
CA LEU A 157 13.72 5.65 -22.40
C LEU A 157 14.22 4.67 -23.47
N ALA A 158 13.68 3.45 -23.50
CA ALA A 158 14.02 2.44 -24.50
C ALA A 158 13.66 2.91 -25.92
N ILE A 159 12.49 3.51 -26.11
CA ILE A 159 12.07 4.10 -27.40
C ILE A 159 13.05 5.20 -27.81
N ARG A 160 13.24 6.22 -26.96
CA ARG A 160 14.12 7.37 -27.22
C ARG A 160 15.55 6.94 -27.59
N ARG A 161 16.16 6.07 -26.78
CA ARG A 161 17.53 5.57 -27.03
C ARG A 161 17.61 4.72 -28.29
N THR A 162 16.61 3.89 -28.59
CA THR A 162 16.57 3.09 -29.82
C THR A 162 16.48 3.98 -31.06
N THR A 163 15.62 5.00 -31.05
CA THR A 163 15.49 5.96 -32.16
C THR A 163 16.81 6.67 -32.44
N SER A 164 17.43 7.28 -31.42
CA SER A 164 18.66 8.07 -31.61
C SER A 164 19.89 7.20 -31.92
N ALA A 165 20.05 6.05 -31.28
CA ALA A 165 21.21 5.17 -31.52
C ALA A 165 21.18 4.49 -32.90
N ASN A 166 20.00 4.17 -33.43
CA ASN A 166 19.84 3.61 -34.78
C ASN A 166 19.65 4.68 -35.86
N GLN A 167 19.80 5.97 -35.51
CA GLN A 167 19.67 7.12 -36.42
C GLN A 167 18.32 7.15 -37.20
N ILE A 168 17.24 6.68 -36.56
CA ILE A 168 15.94 6.54 -37.22
C ILE A 168 15.35 7.95 -37.44
N ILE A 169 15.10 8.30 -38.71
CA ILE A 169 14.49 9.56 -39.11
C ILE A 169 13.13 9.73 -38.40
N SER A 170 12.95 10.83 -37.66
CA SER A 170 11.67 11.18 -37.05
C SER A 170 10.65 11.53 -38.14
N ALA A 171 9.35 11.37 -37.86
CA ALA A 171 8.29 11.73 -38.80
C ALA A 171 8.32 13.21 -39.27
N LEU A 172 9.07 14.06 -38.55
CA LEU A 172 9.22 15.50 -38.79
C LEU A 172 10.58 15.87 -39.43
N ALA A 173 11.48 14.89 -39.64
CA ALA A 173 12.87 15.11 -40.05
C ALA A 173 13.64 16.13 -39.18
N THR A 174 13.36 16.12 -37.87
CA THR A 174 13.95 16.99 -36.83
C THR A 174 15.29 16.50 -36.31
N ASN A 175 15.56 15.19 -36.37
CA ASN A 175 16.85 14.60 -35.99
C ASN A 175 17.73 14.33 -37.21
N PHE A 176 17.17 13.80 -38.28
CA PHE A 176 17.85 13.46 -39.52
C PHE A 176 17.02 13.91 -40.73
N TYR A 177 17.68 14.12 -41.86
CA TYR A 177 17.04 14.38 -43.14
C TYR A 177 17.72 13.60 -44.26
N LEU A 178 16.97 13.30 -45.32
CA LEU A 178 17.51 12.76 -46.57
C LEU A 178 17.87 13.91 -47.52
N HIS A 179 18.97 13.77 -48.24
CA HIS A 179 19.34 14.68 -49.31
C HIS A 179 20.05 13.95 -50.47
N TYR A 180 20.10 14.63 -51.60
CA TYR A 180 20.92 14.28 -52.76
C TYR A 180 22.04 15.33 -52.89
N LEU A 181 23.19 14.97 -53.46
CA LEU A 181 24.29 15.90 -53.62
C LEU A 181 24.11 16.73 -54.92
N PRO A 182 24.40 18.05 -54.92
CA PRO A 182 24.01 18.92 -56.03
C PRO A 182 24.74 18.69 -57.37
N THR A 183 25.81 17.89 -57.39
CA THR A 183 26.59 17.58 -58.59
C THR A 183 26.02 16.44 -59.44
N ASP A 184 25.04 15.70 -58.90
CA ASP A 184 24.84 14.30 -59.25
C ASP A 184 23.53 14.05 -60.02
N LEU A 185 23.31 14.82 -61.08
CA LEU A 185 22.12 14.67 -61.96
C LEU A 185 22.20 13.46 -62.92
N ASP A 186 23.39 12.90 -63.12
CA ASP A 186 23.68 11.80 -64.08
C ASP A 186 24.14 10.49 -63.41
N SER A 187 24.20 10.40 -62.07
CA SER A 187 24.69 9.22 -61.35
C SER A 187 23.64 8.57 -60.45
N SER A 188 23.59 7.23 -60.46
CA SER A 188 22.61 6.43 -59.73
C SER A 188 22.98 6.22 -58.26
N GLU A 189 23.30 7.29 -57.53
CA GLU A 189 23.62 7.22 -56.11
C GLU A 189 22.37 7.25 -55.21
N SER A 190 22.39 6.47 -54.13
CA SER A 190 21.32 6.39 -53.15
C SER A 190 21.20 7.69 -52.32
N PRO A 191 19.98 8.08 -51.88
CA PRO A 191 19.79 9.24 -51.00
C PRO A 191 20.58 9.11 -49.70
N LYS A 192 21.26 10.18 -49.31
CA LYS A 192 22.14 10.20 -48.13
C LYS A 192 21.43 10.81 -46.94
N MET A 193 21.43 10.07 -45.83
CA MET A 193 20.93 10.57 -44.55
C MET A 193 21.98 11.48 -43.90
N SER A 194 21.55 12.55 -43.23
CA SER A 194 22.43 13.44 -42.46
C SER A 194 21.71 13.99 -41.24
N PRO A 195 22.43 14.21 -40.12
CA PRO A 195 21.85 14.77 -38.91
C PRO A 195 21.47 16.24 -39.12
N ARG A 196 20.41 16.68 -38.46
CA ARG A 196 20.21 18.11 -38.20
C ARG A 196 21.31 18.63 -37.27
N ILE A 197 21.65 19.90 -37.44
CA ILE A 197 22.62 20.60 -36.61
C ILE A 197 21.97 21.92 -36.16
N PHE A 198 21.75 22.07 -34.86
CA PHE A 198 21.16 23.25 -34.25
C PHE A 198 22.19 23.90 -33.33
N ASN A 199 22.50 25.19 -33.55
CA ASN A 199 23.47 25.95 -32.73
C ASN A 199 24.81 25.21 -32.48
N ASN A 200 25.36 24.60 -33.55
CA ASN A 200 26.59 23.77 -33.54
C ASN A 200 26.51 22.46 -32.72
N CYS A 201 25.34 22.07 -32.21
CA CYS A 201 25.06 20.73 -31.70
C CYS A 201 24.48 19.85 -32.82
N SER A 202 24.94 18.61 -32.96
CA SER A 202 24.50 17.66 -33.99
C SER A 202 23.62 16.57 -33.42
N CYS A 203 22.52 16.24 -34.10
CA CYS A 203 21.59 15.17 -33.73
C CYS A 203 22.13 13.73 -33.86
N LEU A 204 23.44 13.57 -34.14
CA LEU A 204 24.18 12.34 -33.80
C LEU A 204 24.37 12.18 -32.27
N ASN A 205 24.21 13.24 -31.49
CA ASN A 205 24.28 13.19 -30.04
C ASN A 205 23.08 12.42 -29.46
N ILE A 206 23.33 11.29 -28.82
CA ILE A 206 22.29 10.47 -28.18
C ILE A 206 21.66 11.21 -26.97
N ALA A 207 22.29 12.29 -26.47
CA ALA A 207 21.73 13.18 -25.44
C ALA A 207 20.90 14.35 -26.00
N GLY A 208 20.66 14.41 -27.31
CA GLY A 208 19.90 15.49 -27.94
C GLY A 208 20.68 16.78 -28.15
N CYS A 209 19.97 17.83 -28.55
CA CYS A 209 20.43 19.19 -28.71
C CYS A 209 19.37 20.17 -28.19
N PRO A 210 19.01 20.12 -26.89
CA PRO A 210 17.94 20.93 -26.33
C PRO A 210 18.28 22.42 -26.41
N HIS A 211 17.38 23.22 -26.99
CA HIS A 211 17.49 24.67 -27.06
C HIS A 211 16.13 25.34 -26.88
N PRO A 212 16.06 26.64 -26.50
CA PRO A 212 14.79 27.35 -26.43
C PRO A 212 14.05 27.28 -27.77
N ALA A 213 12.74 27.04 -27.71
CA ALA A 213 11.87 27.09 -28.87
C ALA A 213 11.71 28.55 -29.33
N THR A 214 11.86 28.81 -30.63
CA THR A 214 11.77 30.16 -31.19
C THR A 214 10.94 30.19 -32.47
N PHE A 215 10.43 31.38 -32.81
CA PHE A 215 9.75 31.64 -34.09
C PHE A 215 10.05 33.06 -34.58
N ASN A 216 9.88 33.31 -35.88
CA ASN A 216 10.01 34.67 -36.42
C ASN A 216 8.67 35.42 -36.38
N ASP A 217 8.65 36.63 -35.82
CA ASP A 217 7.48 37.51 -35.88
C ASP A 217 7.25 38.09 -37.28
N ASN A 218 6.17 38.86 -37.46
CA ASN A 218 5.82 39.49 -38.74
C ASN A 218 6.83 40.56 -39.22
N TYR A 219 7.81 40.92 -38.38
CA TYR A 219 8.91 41.84 -38.67
C TYR A 219 10.27 41.13 -38.79
N ASN A 220 10.27 39.79 -38.74
CA ASN A 220 11.44 38.92 -38.77
C ASN A 220 12.39 39.10 -37.56
N HIS A 221 11.85 39.43 -36.38
CA HIS A 221 12.55 39.25 -35.10
C HIS A 221 12.36 37.83 -34.57
N ILE A 222 13.41 37.28 -33.97
CA ILE A 222 13.37 35.98 -33.28
C ILE A 222 12.67 36.18 -31.93
N VAL A 223 11.53 35.52 -31.74
CA VAL A 223 10.77 35.46 -30.49
C VAL A 223 10.97 34.10 -29.83
N THR A 224 11.56 34.10 -28.64
CA THR A 224 11.66 32.90 -27.78
C THR A 224 10.36 32.66 -27.04
N ILE A 225 9.88 31.42 -27.00
CA ILE A 225 8.64 31.06 -26.30
C ILE A 225 8.96 30.63 -24.86
N PRO A 226 8.46 31.34 -23.82
CA PRO A 226 8.63 30.95 -22.42
C PRO A 226 8.24 29.50 -22.13
N GLY A 227 9.17 28.77 -21.51
CA GLY A 227 8.98 27.39 -21.08
C GLY A 227 9.18 26.32 -22.15
N LEU A 228 9.12 26.65 -23.45
CA LEU A 228 9.16 25.64 -24.52
C LEU A 228 10.59 25.40 -25.04
N ILE A 229 10.91 24.12 -25.27
CA ILE A 229 12.22 23.61 -25.66
C ILE A 229 12.08 22.77 -26.94
N ASP A 230 12.89 23.09 -27.93
CA ASP A 230 13.13 22.27 -29.12
C ASP A 230 14.27 21.28 -28.86
N ASP A 231 14.22 20.14 -29.53
CA ASP A 231 15.28 19.13 -29.54
C ASP A 231 15.16 18.28 -30.83
N CYS A 232 16.21 17.52 -31.15
CA CYS A 232 16.29 16.56 -32.25
C CYS A 232 15.08 15.63 -32.34
N LEU A 233 14.56 15.16 -31.20
CA LEU A 233 13.27 14.48 -31.12
C LEU A 233 12.25 15.38 -30.44
N ILE A 234 11.07 15.53 -31.05
CA ILE A 234 9.93 16.26 -30.45
C ILE A 234 9.55 15.74 -29.06
N ILE A 235 9.79 14.44 -28.78
CA ILE A 235 9.62 13.85 -27.44
C ILE A 235 10.63 14.43 -26.43
N ASP A 236 11.90 14.60 -26.82
CA ASP A 236 12.95 15.12 -25.93
C ASP A 236 12.70 16.60 -25.59
N GLY A 237 12.34 17.41 -26.60
CA GLY A 237 11.94 18.81 -26.43
C GLY A 237 10.65 18.95 -25.60
N THR A 238 9.63 18.14 -25.89
CA THR A 238 8.38 18.15 -25.11
C THR A 238 8.63 17.83 -23.64
N LEU A 239 9.41 16.78 -23.33
CA LEU A 239 9.74 16.40 -21.95
C LEU A 239 10.54 17.48 -21.20
N SER A 240 11.41 18.20 -21.91
CA SER A 240 12.22 19.28 -21.37
C SER A 240 11.43 20.59 -21.20
N SER A 241 10.29 20.74 -21.87
CA SER A 241 9.43 21.92 -21.82
C SER A 241 8.58 21.97 -20.54
N THR A 242 8.27 23.19 -20.09
CA THR A 242 7.17 23.49 -19.18
C THR A 242 5.93 23.92 -19.98
N LEU A 243 4.84 24.31 -19.32
CA LEU A 243 3.63 24.82 -19.98
C LEU A 243 3.40 26.32 -19.74
N GLU A 244 4.42 27.06 -19.29
CA GLU A 244 4.35 28.49 -18.89
C GLU A 244 3.58 29.39 -19.86
N CYS A 245 3.84 29.26 -21.17
CA CYS A 245 3.14 30.04 -22.20
C CYS A 245 1.60 29.87 -22.18
N TYR A 246 1.12 28.68 -21.82
CA TYR A 246 -0.31 28.31 -21.83
C TYR A 246 -1.07 28.74 -20.57
N TYR A 247 -0.37 29.27 -19.57
CA TYR A 247 -0.95 30.01 -18.44
C TYR A 247 -0.96 31.54 -18.68
N ASN A 248 -0.49 32.02 -19.83
CA ASN A 248 -0.29 33.45 -20.10
C ASN A 248 -0.93 33.90 -21.42
N GLN A 249 -1.97 34.75 -21.34
CA GLN A 249 -2.70 35.23 -22.52
C GLN A 249 -1.80 35.88 -23.57
N THR A 250 -0.84 36.71 -23.16
CA THR A 250 0.06 37.41 -24.09
C THR A 250 0.92 36.41 -24.87
N CYS A 251 1.48 35.40 -24.19
CA CYS A 251 2.27 34.38 -24.85
C CYS A 251 1.43 33.51 -25.78
N LEU A 252 0.27 33.05 -25.30
CA LEU A 252 -0.66 32.25 -26.09
C LEU A 252 -1.11 32.98 -27.37
N SER A 253 -1.47 34.27 -27.26
CA SER A 253 -1.89 35.09 -28.41
C SER A 253 -0.75 35.40 -29.39
N LEU A 254 0.50 35.46 -28.94
CA LEU A 254 1.68 35.58 -29.83
C LEU A 254 1.98 34.28 -30.58
N LEU A 255 1.74 33.13 -29.95
CA LEU A 255 1.96 31.81 -30.55
C LEU A 255 0.83 31.41 -31.52
N HIS A 256 -0.41 31.82 -31.23
CA HIS A 256 -1.64 31.46 -31.96
C HIS A 256 -2.41 32.67 -32.53
N PRO A 257 -1.78 33.62 -33.26
CA PRO A 257 -2.37 34.91 -33.64
C PRO A 257 -3.51 34.82 -34.68
N SER A 258 -3.81 33.62 -35.19
CA SER A 258 -4.81 33.39 -36.26
C SER A 258 -5.97 32.49 -35.82
N LEU A 259 -5.99 32.01 -34.56
CA LEU A 259 -7.08 31.17 -34.07
C LEU A 259 -8.26 32.04 -33.60
N THR A 260 -9.43 31.83 -34.20
CA THR A 260 -10.71 32.44 -33.80
C THR A 260 -11.47 31.56 -32.80
N ILE A 261 -10.76 30.73 -32.04
CA ILE A 261 -11.30 29.84 -31.01
C ILE A 261 -11.23 30.61 -29.68
N ASP A 262 -12.24 30.48 -28.81
CA ASP A 262 -12.17 30.98 -27.44
C ASP A 262 -11.18 30.16 -26.61
N VAL A 263 -9.89 30.47 -26.71
CA VAL A 263 -8.82 29.65 -26.13
C VAL A 263 -8.69 29.86 -24.62
N GLU A 264 -9.48 29.11 -23.84
CA GLU A 264 -9.28 28.93 -22.39
C GLU A 264 -7.82 28.63 -22.00
N LEU A 265 -7.25 29.47 -21.14
CA LEU A 265 -5.92 29.29 -20.54
C LEU A 265 -5.91 28.11 -19.55
N LEU A 266 -4.71 27.54 -19.33
CA LEU A 266 -4.47 26.74 -18.13
C LEU A 266 -4.51 27.64 -16.89
N ILE A 267 -5.00 27.09 -15.77
CA ILE A 267 -5.28 27.85 -14.54
C ILE A 267 -4.39 27.31 -13.42
N ASN A 268 -3.48 28.14 -12.90
CA ASN A 268 -2.48 27.75 -11.88
C ASN A 268 -3.10 27.01 -10.67
N THR A 269 -4.29 27.41 -10.22
CA THR A 269 -4.98 26.82 -9.06
C THR A 269 -5.68 25.48 -9.33
N SER A 270 -5.68 24.95 -10.56
CA SER A 270 -6.32 23.66 -10.89
C SER A 270 -5.45 22.45 -10.58
N ASN A 271 -4.15 22.66 -10.29
CA ASN A 271 -3.26 21.62 -9.76
C ASN A 271 -2.99 21.88 -8.28
N LYS A 272 -2.72 20.83 -7.51
CA LYS A 272 -2.39 20.88 -6.09
C LYS A 272 -0.89 20.78 -5.81
N TYR A 273 -0.13 20.08 -6.66
CA TYR A 273 1.30 19.83 -6.44
C TYR A 273 2.19 20.34 -7.58
N PHE A 274 1.74 20.29 -8.84
CA PHE A 274 2.51 20.80 -9.98
C PHE A 274 2.36 22.31 -10.17
N MET A 275 3.51 23.00 -10.10
CA MET A 275 3.63 24.43 -10.40
C MET A 275 3.71 24.69 -11.91
N VAL A 276 3.39 25.93 -12.33
CA VAL A 276 3.40 26.39 -13.74
C VAL A 276 4.72 26.11 -14.49
N ASN A 277 5.85 26.16 -13.78
CA ASN A 277 7.20 25.88 -14.31
C ASN A 277 7.65 24.41 -14.14
N SER A 278 6.74 23.49 -13.84
CA SER A 278 7.04 22.04 -13.85
C SER A 278 7.26 21.58 -15.29
N THR A 279 8.33 20.82 -15.56
CA THR A 279 8.54 20.24 -16.89
C THR A 279 7.61 19.06 -17.14
N MET A 280 7.31 18.77 -18.40
CA MET A 280 6.53 17.58 -18.77
C MET A 280 7.18 16.28 -18.29
N GLN A 281 8.52 16.21 -18.18
CA GLN A 281 9.22 15.09 -17.53
C GLN A 281 8.80 14.94 -16.06
N MET A 282 8.72 16.03 -15.28
CA MET A 282 8.30 15.96 -13.86
C MET A 282 6.86 15.45 -13.71
N LEU A 283 5.96 15.84 -14.61
CA LEU A 283 4.59 15.34 -14.66
C LEU A 283 4.57 13.84 -15.02
N LEU A 284 5.36 13.45 -16.00
CA LEU A 284 5.39 12.07 -16.53
C LEU A 284 6.10 11.08 -15.59
N ASP A 285 7.07 11.54 -14.78
CA ASP A 285 7.68 10.80 -13.66
C ASP A 285 6.67 10.49 -12.54
N LYS A 286 5.48 11.09 -12.59
CA LYS A 286 4.31 10.78 -11.75
C LYS A 286 3.14 10.24 -12.57
N ILE A 287 3.40 9.74 -13.79
CA ILE A 287 2.38 9.29 -14.76
C ILE A 287 1.20 10.26 -14.88
N MET A 288 1.52 11.56 -15.02
CA MET A 288 0.58 12.68 -15.13
C MET A 288 -0.38 12.87 -13.94
N ILE A 289 -0.24 12.12 -12.84
CA ILE A 289 -1.06 12.25 -11.63
C ILE A 289 -0.56 13.42 -10.79
N ASP A 290 -1.43 14.40 -10.54
CA ASP A 290 -1.17 15.50 -9.61
C ASP A 290 -1.56 15.09 -8.18
N GLU A 291 -2.81 14.63 -7.97
CA GLU A 291 -3.29 14.17 -6.67
C GLU A 291 -3.88 12.75 -6.74
N MET A 292 -3.72 12.00 -5.65
CA MET A 292 -4.33 10.70 -5.43
C MET A 292 -4.85 10.63 -3.98
N ILE A 293 -6.05 10.06 -3.81
CA ILE A 293 -6.71 9.92 -2.50
C ILE A 293 -7.16 8.45 -2.35
N SER A 294 -6.78 7.81 -1.26
CA SER A 294 -7.21 6.45 -0.89
C SER A 294 -8.11 6.49 0.35
N ASP A 295 -9.37 6.09 0.23
CA ASP A 295 -10.20 5.71 1.37
C ASP A 295 -9.96 4.23 1.70
N ILE A 296 -9.89 3.91 3.00
CA ILE A 296 -9.66 2.56 3.49
C ILE A 296 -10.69 2.30 4.60
N ARG A 297 -11.65 1.45 4.28
CA ARG A 297 -12.85 1.18 5.07
C ARG A 297 -12.64 -0.05 5.95
N PHE A 298 -12.06 0.18 7.12
CA PHE A 298 -11.76 -0.88 8.08
C PHE A 298 -13.01 -1.67 8.53
N ASP A 299 -14.18 -1.03 8.56
CA ASP A 299 -15.48 -1.67 8.80
C ASP A 299 -15.82 -2.70 7.71
N LEU A 300 -15.53 -2.39 6.44
CA LEU A 300 -15.70 -3.32 5.32
C LEU A 300 -14.67 -4.45 5.37
N TYR A 301 -13.38 -4.14 5.56
CA TYR A 301 -12.31 -5.15 5.78
C TYR A 301 -12.70 -6.16 6.88
N TYR A 302 -13.16 -5.64 8.03
CA TYR A 302 -13.53 -6.48 9.16
C TYR A 302 -14.74 -7.36 8.85
N SER A 303 -15.72 -6.84 8.09
CA SER A 303 -16.87 -7.63 7.64
C SER A 303 -16.49 -8.72 6.63
N GLN A 304 -15.41 -8.55 5.85
CA GLN A 304 -14.86 -9.58 4.97
C GLN A 304 -14.04 -10.64 5.73
N CYS A 305 -13.35 -10.27 6.81
CA CYS A 305 -12.71 -11.22 7.72
C CYS A 305 -13.75 -12.08 8.46
N ASN A 306 -14.82 -11.46 8.99
CA ASN A 306 -15.93 -12.10 9.72
C ASN A 306 -15.47 -13.20 10.72
N PRO A 307 -14.81 -12.83 11.83
CA PRO A 307 -14.34 -13.80 12.81
C PRO A 307 -15.49 -14.34 13.66
N ALA A 308 -15.69 -15.66 13.63
CA ALA A 308 -16.75 -16.32 14.40
C ALA A 308 -16.61 -16.13 15.93
N TYR A 309 -15.38 -15.99 16.41
CA TYR A 309 -15.05 -15.64 17.79
C TYR A 309 -13.71 -14.91 17.87
N CYS A 310 -13.47 -14.27 19.01
CA CYS A 310 -12.15 -13.86 19.48
C CYS A 310 -11.91 -14.48 20.86
N SER A 311 -10.81 -15.20 21.07
CA SER A 311 -10.33 -15.50 22.42
C SER A 311 -9.22 -14.53 22.81
N TYR A 312 -9.11 -14.23 24.10
CA TYR A 312 -8.05 -13.41 24.67
C TYR A 312 -7.79 -13.83 26.10
N SER A 313 -6.55 -13.63 26.58
CA SER A 313 -6.20 -13.97 27.96
C SER A 313 -5.65 -12.78 28.74
N TYR A 314 -6.00 -12.73 30.02
CA TYR A 314 -5.59 -11.66 30.94
C TYR A 314 -5.22 -12.21 32.31
N THR A 315 -4.37 -11.49 33.02
CA THR A 315 -3.85 -11.88 34.33
C THR A 315 -4.76 -11.36 35.45
N ARG A 316 -5.37 -12.27 36.22
CA ARG A 316 -6.13 -11.94 37.44
C ARG A 316 -5.38 -12.44 38.68
N ARG A 317 -5.23 -11.56 39.68
CA ARG A 317 -4.82 -11.95 41.05
C ARG A 317 -6.01 -12.57 41.78
N LEU A 318 -5.75 -13.52 42.68
CA LEU A 318 -6.79 -14.13 43.49
C LEU A 318 -7.52 -13.07 44.33
N ASP A 319 -8.83 -13.26 44.46
CA ASP A 319 -9.70 -12.31 45.14
C ASP A 319 -9.43 -12.30 46.65
N VAL A 320 -9.52 -11.14 47.31
CA VAL A 320 -9.27 -11.03 48.76
C VAL A 320 -10.29 -11.88 49.53
N LEU A 321 -11.54 -11.93 49.06
CA LEU A 321 -12.56 -12.83 49.60
C LEU A 321 -12.19 -14.31 49.43
N PHE A 322 -11.60 -14.70 48.29
CA PHE A 322 -11.16 -16.09 48.06
C PHE A 322 -9.97 -16.46 48.95
N ILE A 323 -9.05 -15.53 49.20
CA ILE A 323 -7.92 -15.73 50.12
C ILE A 323 -8.45 -15.90 51.56
N ILE A 324 -9.37 -15.04 52.01
CA ILE A 324 -9.97 -15.12 53.34
C ILE A 324 -10.75 -16.43 53.53
N THR A 325 -11.61 -16.82 52.59
CA THR A 325 -12.38 -18.08 52.70
C THR A 325 -11.47 -19.31 52.65
N THR A 326 -10.39 -19.29 51.87
CA THR A 326 -9.38 -20.37 51.86
C THR A 326 -8.66 -20.49 53.20
N ILE A 327 -8.28 -19.35 53.82
CA ILE A 327 -7.66 -19.34 55.16
C ILE A 327 -8.64 -19.90 56.21
N ILE A 328 -9.89 -19.42 56.22
CA ILE A 328 -10.94 -19.90 57.14
C ILE A 328 -11.21 -21.40 56.94
N GLY A 329 -11.27 -21.86 55.69
CA GLY A 329 -11.46 -23.29 55.36
C GLY A 329 -10.33 -24.17 55.87
N ILE A 330 -9.07 -23.75 55.71
CA ILE A 330 -7.90 -24.49 56.19
C ILE A 330 -7.86 -24.53 57.73
N PHE A 331 -7.97 -23.39 58.40
CA PHE A 331 -7.92 -23.35 59.87
C PHE A 331 -9.13 -24.02 60.53
N GLY A 332 -10.34 -23.79 59.98
CA GLY A 332 -11.58 -24.40 60.48
C GLY A 332 -11.60 -25.91 60.27
N GLY A 333 -11.27 -26.38 59.05
CA GLY A 333 -11.21 -27.80 58.72
C GLY A 333 -10.15 -28.55 59.53
N LEU A 334 -8.96 -27.98 59.69
CA LEU A 334 -7.89 -28.57 60.50
C LEU A 334 -8.27 -28.65 61.99
N SER A 335 -8.89 -27.60 62.54
CA SER A 335 -9.38 -27.58 63.93
C SER A 335 -10.49 -28.62 64.17
N PHE A 336 -11.43 -28.75 63.22
CA PHE A 336 -12.49 -29.76 63.29
C PHE A 336 -11.93 -31.19 63.21
N ALA A 337 -11.01 -31.44 62.27
CA ALA A 337 -10.35 -32.73 62.11
C ALA A 337 -9.57 -33.13 63.37
N LEU A 338 -8.79 -32.21 63.96
CA LEU A 338 -8.10 -32.45 65.23
C LEU A 338 -9.07 -32.77 66.37
N ARG A 339 -10.18 -32.03 66.51
CA ARG A 339 -11.18 -32.26 67.57
C ARG A 339 -11.90 -33.61 67.45
N PHE A 340 -12.11 -34.12 66.25
CA PHE A 340 -12.75 -35.44 66.05
C PHE A 340 -11.77 -36.62 66.07
N ILE A 341 -10.57 -36.46 65.50
CA ILE A 341 -9.60 -37.55 65.35
C ILE A 341 -8.76 -37.75 66.61
N ALA A 342 -8.39 -36.67 67.33
CA ALA A 342 -7.60 -36.78 68.56
C ALA A 342 -8.23 -37.66 69.65
N PRO A 343 -9.53 -37.54 70.03
CA PRO A 343 -10.13 -38.42 71.03
C PRO A 343 -10.16 -39.89 70.57
N PHE A 344 -10.28 -40.14 69.25
CA PHE A 344 -10.20 -41.49 68.69
C PHE A 344 -8.79 -42.10 68.84
N ILE A 345 -7.75 -41.33 68.50
CA ILE A 345 -6.35 -41.75 68.69
C ILE A 345 -6.03 -41.96 70.18
N VAL A 346 -6.45 -41.03 71.04
CA VAL A 346 -6.25 -41.15 72.51
C VAL A 346 -6.97 -42.38 73.06
N ALA A 347 -8.20 -42.68 72.63
CA ALA A 347 -8.92 -43.88 73.04
C ALA A 347 -8.22 -45.17 72.58
N ILE A 348 -7.63 -45.19 71.38
CA ILE A 348 -6.83 -46.32 70.88
C ILE A 348 -5.56 -46.50 71.72
N VAL A 349 -4.80 -45.42 71.96
CA VAL A 349 -3.56 -45.44 72.77
C VAL A 349 -3.83 -45.87 74.21
N LEU A 350 -4.91 -45.40 74.83
CA LEU A 350 -5.33 -45.81 76.18
C LEU A 350 -5.74 -47.29 76.23
N ARG A 351 -6.49 -47.79 75.24
CA ARG A 351 -6.82 -49.23 75.12
C ARG A 351 -5.57 -50.10 74.94
N TRP A 352 -4.59 -49.64 74.17
CA TRP A 352 -3.31 -50.34 74.00
C TRP A 352 -2.45 -50.34 75.27
N LYS A 353 -2.43 -49.23 76.02
CA LYS A 353 -1.73 -49.15 77.32
C LYS A 353 -2.37 -50.06 78.36
N ASN A 354 -3.70 -50.03 78.48
CA ASN A 354 -4.41 -50.84 79.47
C ASN A 354 -4.34 -52.35 79.18
N ARG A 355 -4.20 -52.78 77.91
CA ARG A 355 -4.00 -54.20 77.58
C ARG A 355 -2.71 -54.76 78.19
N ARG A 356 -1.59 -54.04 78.05
CA ARG A 356 -0.28 -54.51 78.57
C ARG A 356 -0.26 -54.66 80.10
N VAL A 357 -1.00 -53.83 80.83
CA VAL A 357 -1.07 -53.89 82.31
C VAL A 357 -1.86 -55.12 82.81
N PHE A 358 -2.71 -55.71 81.97
CA PHE A 358 -3.51 -56.88 82.34
C PHE A 358 -2.76 -58.21 82.11
N GLU A 359 -1.79 -58.24 81.19
CA GLU A 359 -1.02 -59.45 80.88
C GLU A 359 0.02 -59.79 81.97
N ASP A 360 0.52 -58.80 82.71
CA ASP A 360 1.48 -58.99 83.82
C ASP A 360 0.89 -59.57 85.13
N ASN A 361 -0.42 -59.83 85.22
CA ASN A 361 -1.11 -60.08 86.50
C ASN A 361 -1.92 -61.39 86.59
N VAL A 362 -1.87 -62.30 85.61
CA VAL A 362 -2.72 -63.51 85.57
C VAL A 362 -1.94 -64.78 85.20
N GLU A 363 -0.94 -65.15 86.01
CA GLU A 363 -0.25 -66.45 85.88
C GLU A 363 0.00 -67.15 87.23
N HIS A 364 -1.07 -67.60 87.91
CA HIS A 364 -0.99 -68.69 88.88
C HIS A 364 -2.35 -69.36 89.15
N VAL A 365 -2.30 -70.64 89.58
CA VAL A 365 -3.37 -71.55 90.02
C VAL A 365 -4.20 -72.27 88.91
N MET A 366 -4.11 -73.60 88.97
CA MET A 366 -4.90 -74.67 88.31
C MET A 366 -4.93 -75.87 89.30
N PRO A 367 -5.62 -77.01 89.05
CA PRO A 367 -6.58 -77.38 87.98
C PRO A 367 -8.03 -77.51 88.57
N THR A 368 -8.95 -78.49 88.40
CA THR A 368 -9.02 -79.85 87.79
C THR A 368 -10.49 -80.32 87.64
N GLN A 369 -10.71 -81.44 86.89
CA GLN A 369 -11.85 -82.40 86.97
C GLN A 369 -13.28 -81.94 86.54
N GLN A 370 -14.17 -82.80 85.98
CA GLN A 370 -14.02 -84.03 85.16
C GLN A 370 -15.38 -84.46 84.52
N HIS A 371 -15.39 -84.91 83.24
CA HIS A 371 -16.45 -85.77 82.59
C HIS A 371 -17.91 -85.21 82.49
N GLN A 372 -18.89 -85.72 81.70
CA GLN A 372 -19.03 -86.65 80.54
C GLN A 372 -20.36 -86.26 79.80
N CYS A 373 -20.45 -86.07 78.47
CA CYS A 373 -20.60 -87.05 77.35
C CYS A 373 -22.03 -87.57 77.02
N LYS A 374 -22.59 -87.14 75.86
CA LYS A 374 -23.50 -87.83 74.87
C LYS A 374 -23.99 -86.78 73.82
N LEU A 375 -23.93 -86.96 72.50
CA LEU A 375 -24.72 -87.83 71.57
C LEU A 375 -26.24 -87.52 71.55
N LYS A 376 -26.94 -87.37 70.42
CA LYS A 376 -26.58 -87.55 68.98
C LYS A 376 -27.55 -86.78 68.02
N LEU A 377 -27.17 -86.66 66.73
CA LEU A 377 -28.00 -86.33 65.55
C LEU A 377 -29.22 -87.26 65.39
N PRO A 378 -30.35 -86.85 64.74
CA PRO A 378 -30.44 -86.52 63.29
C PRO A 378 -31.34 -85.27 62.98
N PHE A 379 -31.65 -84.87 61.74
CA PHE A 379 -31.39 -85.41 60.39
C PHE A 379 -30.70 -84.35 59.50
#